data_AF-A0A6B3ET33-F1
#
_entry.id   AF-A0A6B3ET33-F1
#
_cell.length_a   1.000
_cell.length_b   1.000
_cell.length_c   1.000
_cell.angle_alpha   90.00
_cell.angle_beta   90.00
_cell.angle_gamma   90.00
#
_symmetry.space_group_name_H-M   'P 1'
#
loop_
_entity.id
_entity.type
_entity.pdbx_description
1 polymer ?
#
loop_
_entity_poly.entity_id
_entity_poly.type
_entity_poly.pdbx_seq_one_letter_code
_entity_poly.pdbx_strand_id
1 'polypeptide(L)'
;DRSYAGGTLLTEGEVADEVGVSRTPVREAMLRLEVEGLLKLYPKKGVLVLPVSAQEIEDVVETRLLVEQHAARKAVPASPALLTR
;
A
#
# COMPACT_ATOMS: atom_id res chain seq x y z
N ASP A 1 -8.84 6.87 -7.18
CA ASP A 1 -9.89 6.62 -8.20
C ASP A 1 -9.98 5.16 -8.65
N ARG A 2 -8.99 4.30 -8.33
CA ARG A 2 -8.89 2.91 -8.86
C ARG A 2 -8.81 2.91 -10.38
N SER A 3 -8.07 3.87 -10.96
CA SER A 3 -7.73 3.88 -12.38
C SER A 3 -7.17 2.54 -12.86
N TYR A 4 -6.45 1.81 -12.00
CA TYR A 4 -6.09 0.41 -12.21
C TYR A 4 -6.67 -0.47 -11.10
N ALA A 5 -7.53 -1.41 -11.50
CA ALA A 5 -8.13 -2.36 -10.58
C ALA A 5 -7.16 -3.50 -10.23
N GLY A 6 -7.34 -4.11 -9.06
CA GLY A 6 -6.68 -5.37 -8.75
C GLY A 6 -6.99 -6.43 -9.80
N GLY A 7 -5.97 -7.14 -10.27
CA GLY A 7 -6.07 -8.09 -11.38
C GLY A 7 -5.81 -7.49 -12.76
N THR A 8 -5.69 -6.17 -12.91
CA THR A 8 -5.32 -5.54 -14.18
C THR A 8 -3.87 -5.86 -14.55
N LEU A 9 -3.66 -6.28 -15.79
CA LEU A 9 -2.33 -6.43 -16.37
C LEU A 9 -1.97 -5.14 -17.11
N LEU A 10 -0.81 -4.56 -16.77
CA LEU A 10 -0.30 -3.33 -17.33
C LEU A 10 1.06 -3.58 -17.99
N THR A 11 1.41 -2.73 -18.94
CA THR A 11 2.76 -2.65 -19.49
C THR A 11 3.42 -1.33 -19.10
N GLU A 12 4.75 -1.33 -19.07
CA GLU A 12 5.54 -0.10 -18.88
C GLU A 12 5.20 0.96 -19.94
N GLY A 13 4.83 0.54 -21.16
CA GLY A 13 4.49 1.43 -22.26
C GLY A 13 3.16 2.14 -22.03
N GLU A 14 2.09 1.39 -21.71
CA GLU A 14 0.77 1.96 -21.41
C GLU A 14 0.84 3.01 -20.30
N VAL A 15 1.54 2.68 -19.21
CA VAL A 15 1.70 3.60 -18.08
C VAL A 15 2.56 4.80 -18.45
N ALA A 16 3.64 4.61 -19.22
CA ALA A 16 4.50 5.69 -19.70
C ALA A 16 3.74 6.71 -20.56
N ASP A 17 2.90 6.21 -21.48
CA ASP A 17 2.08 7.04 -22.36
C ASP A 17 1.01 7.81 -21.57
N GLU A 18 0.38 7.16 -20.57
CA GLU A 18 -0.65 7.79 -19.73
C GLU A 18 -0.10 8.88 -18.81
N VAL A 19 1.06 8.63 -18.17
CA VAL A 19 1.66 9.59 -17.24
C VAL A 19 2.61 10.59 -17.92
N GLY A 20 2.86 10.45 -19.22
CA GLY A 20 3.66 11.39 -20.02
C GLY A 20 5.16 11.37 -19.70
N VAL A 21 5.71 10.21 -19.30
CA VAL A 21 7.14 10.04 -18.98
C VAL A 21 7.74 8.88 -19.77
N SER A 22 9.07 8.74 -19.75
CA SER A 22 9.73 7.64 -20.46
C SER A 22 9.55 6.29 -19.76
N ARG A 23 9.81 5.19 -20.48
CA ARG A 23 9.63 3.82 -19.95
C ARG A 23 10.60 3.49 -18.81
N THR A 24 11.79 4.09 -18.79
CA THR A 24 12.80 3.85 -17.75
C THR A 24 12.32 4.20 -16.34
N PRO A 25 11.87 5.43 -16.04
CA PRO A 25 11.35 5.77 -14.72
C PRO A 25 10.06 5.00 -14.37
N VAL A 26 9.21 4.67 -15.34
CA VAL A 26 8.05 3.79 -15.10
C VAL A 26 8.49 2.41 -14.64
N ARG A 27 9.50 1.82 -15.29
CA ARG A 27 10.06 0.54 -14.91
C ARG A 27 10.64 0.57 -13.50
N GLU A 28 11.39 1.62 -13.15
CA GLU A 28 11.91 1.79 -11.78
C GLU A 28 10.80 1.91 -10.74
N ALA A 29 9.74 2.64 -11.05
CA ALA A 29 8.58 2.75 -10.17
C ALA A 29 7.86 1.40 -10.01
N MET A 30 7.65 0.66 -11.11
CA MET A 30 7.03 -0.67 -11.07
C MET A 30 7.86 -1.67 -10.25
N LEU A 31 9.19 -1.62 -10.35
CA LEU A 31 10.08 -2.46 -9.52
C LEU A 31 9.97 -2.11 -8.03
N ARG A 32 9.87 -0.83 -7.67
CA ARG A 32 9.65 -0.41 -6.27
C ARG A 32 8.29 -0.88 -5.75
N LEU A 33 7.25 -0.73 -6.55
CA LEU A 33 5.91 -1.17 -6.19
C LEU A 33 5.78 -2.70 -6.07
N GLU A 34 6.59 -3.47 -6.81
CA GLU A 34 6.69 -4.92 -6.59
C GLU A 34 7.35 -5.27 -5.26
N VAL A 35 8.42 -4.54 -4.87
CA VAL A 35 9.05 -4.70 -3.55
C VAL A 35 8.07 -4.36 -2.42
N GLU A 36 7.22 -3.36 -2.62
CA GLU A 36 6.14 -2.99 -1.69
C GLU A 36 4.95 -3.97 -1.70
N GLY A 37 4.94 -4.97 -2.59
CA GLY A 37 3.89 -5.97 -2.67
C GLY A 37 2.60 -5.48 -3.33
N LEU A 38 2.65 -4.38 -4.08
CA LEU A 38 1.49 -3.81 -4.79
C LEU A 38 1.37 -4.37 -6.21
N LEU A 39 2.48 -4.79 -6.79
CA LEU A 39 2.56 -5.31 -8.15
C LEU A 39 3.27 -6.67 -8.19
N LYS A 40 3.05 -7.42 -9.26
CA LYS A 40 3.84 -8.62 -9.60
C LYS A 40 4.31 -8.57 -11.03
N LEU A 41 5.63 -8.58 -11.24
CA LEU A 41 6.22 -8.53 -12.57
C LEU A 41 6.22 -9.91 -13.20
N TYR A 42 5.78 -9.97 -14.46
CA TYR A 42 5.89 -11.16 -15.29
C TYR A 42 6.82 -10.87 -16.47
N PRO A 43 8.01 -11.49 -16.52
CA PRO A 43 8.97 -11.26 -17.61
C PRO A 43 8.32 -11.41 -18.98
N LYS A 44 8.48 -10.38 -19.83
CA LYS A 44 7.93 -10.30 -21.19
C LYS A 44 6.40 -10.31 -21.30
N LYS A 45 5.67 -10.28 -20.18
CA LYS A 45 4.19 -10.28 -20.17
C LYS A 45 3.59 -8.99 -19.60
N GLY A 46 4.35 -8.24 -18.80
CA GLY A 46 3.89 -7.01 -18.17
C GLY A 46 3.88 -7.15 -16.64
N VAL A 47 3.06 -6.35 -16.00
CA VAL A 47 2.99 -6.20 -14.55
C VAL A 47 1.53 -6.32 -14.10
N LEU A 48 1.27 -7.20 -13.14
CA LEU A 48 -0.06 -7.42 -12.59
C LEU A 48 -0.26 -6.54 -11.36
N VAL A 49 -1.36 -5.79 -11.32
CA VAL A 49 -1.81 -5.09 -10.11
C VAL A 49 -2.37 -6.11 -9.13
N LEU A 50 -1.79 -6.21 -7.94
CA LEU A 50 -2.26 -7.17 -6.95
C LEU A 50 -3.56 -6.66 -6.31
N PRO A 51 -4.62 -7.50 -6.24
CA PRO A 51 -5.80 -7.15 -5.48
C PRO A 51 -5.48 -7.19 -3.99
N VAL A 52 -6.01 -6.21 -3.25
CA VAL A 52 -5.98 -6.25 -1.78
C VAL A 52 -7.02 -7.25 -1.30
N SER A 53 -6.59 -8.25 -0.55
CA SER A 53 -7.47 -9.26 0.03
C SER A 53 -8.21 -8.74 1.25
N ALA A 54 -9.35 -9.33 1.58
CA ALA A 54 -10.08 -9.01 2.81
C ALA A 54 -9.22 -9.28 4.05
N GLN A 55 -8.41 -10.35 4.03
CA GLN A 55 -7.51 -10.68 5.13
C GLN A 55 -6.45 -9.60 5.35
N GLU A 56 -5.79 -9.12 4.29
CA GLU A 56 -4.80 -8.03 4.43
C GLU A 56 -5.42 -6.76 5.02
N ILE A 57 -6.69 -6.46 4.69
CA ILE A 57 -7.40 -5.33 5.30
C ILE A 57 -7.58 -5.56 6.80
N GLU A 58 -8.03 -6.74 7.19
CA GLU A 58 -8.21 -7.11 8.59
C GLU A 58 -6.89 -7.03 9.36
N ASP A 59 -5.81 -7.61 8.83
CA ASP A 59 -4.48 -7.63 9.43
C ASP A 59 -3.92 -6.22 9.63
N VAL A 60 -4.09 -5.33 8.64
CA VAL A 60 -3.67 -3.92 8.73
C VAL A 60 -4.47 -3.19 9.80
N VAL A 61 -5.80 -3.38 9.85
CA VAL A 61 -6.64 -2.74 10.86
C VAL A 61 -6.28 -3.23 12.26
N GLU A 62 -6.10 -4.53 12.45
CA GLU A 62 -5.69 -5.12 13.72
C GLU A 62 -4.33 -4.55 14.18
N THR A 63 -3.34 -4.56 13.28
CA THR A 63 -2.00 -4.02 13.57
C THR A 63 -2.06 -2.55 13.96
N ARG A 64 -2.85 -1.74 13.22
CA ARG A 64 -3.06 -0.33 13.55
C ARG A 64 -3.69 -0.16 14.93
N LEU A 65 -4.71 -0.94 15.28
CA LEU A 65 -5.33 -0.87 16.61
C LEU A 65 -4.30 -1.11 17.72
N LEU A 66 -3.42 -2.10 17.57
CA LEU A 66 -2.37 -2.39 18.55
C LEU A 66 -1.41 -1.22 18.72
N VAL A 67 -0.91 -0.67 17.61
CA VAL A 67 0.07 0.43 17.60
C VAL A 67 -0.55 1.73 18.10
N GLU A 68 -1.70 2.12 17.55
CA GLU A 68 -2.35 3.40 17.83
C GLU A 68 -2.83 3.46 19.28
N GLN A 69 -3.43 2.39 19.81
CA GLN A 69 -3.84 2.36 21.21
C GLN A 69 -2.65 2.44 22.16
N HIS A 70 -1.56 1.74 21.86
CA HIS A 70 -0.34 1.83 22.65
C HIS A 70 0.23 3.24 22.63
N ALA A 71 0.35 3.83 21.44
CA ALA A 71 0.85 5.19 21.26
C ALA A 71 -0.04 6.21 22.00
N ALA A 72 -1.36 6.12 21.87
CA ALA A 72 -2.31 7.00 22.53
C ALA A 72 -2.18 6.94 24.07
N ARG A 73 -2.11 5.73 24.65
CA ARG A 73 -1.91 5.55 26.10
C ARG A 73 -0.60 6.15 26.61
N LYS A 74 0.46 6.12 25.80
CA LYS A 74 1.75 6.72 26.17
C LYS A 74 1.79 8.24 25.97
N ALA A 75 1.12 8.74 24.94
CA ALA A 75 1.13 10.16 24.58
C ALA A 75 0.21 11.00 25.46
N VAL A 76 -0.89 10.42 25.96
CA VAL A 76 -1.80 11.10 26.89
C VAL A 76 -1.35 10.81 28.32
N PRO A 77 -0.74 11.78 29.04
CA PRO A 77 -0.50 11.60 30.46
C PRO A 77 -1.86 11.46 31.17
N ALA A 78 -2.09 10.32 31.81
CA ALA A 78 -3.23 10.17 32.70
C ALA A 78 -3.05 11.17 33.85
N SER A 79 -3.87 12.22 33.88
CA SER A 79 -3.96 13.07 35.07
C SER A 79 -4.33 12.16 36.26
N PRO A 80 -3.64 12.25 37.40
CA PRO A 80 -3.99 11.47 38.60
C PRO A 80 -5.46 11.61 39.02
N ALA A 81 -6.11 12.71 38.66
CA ALA A 81 -7.53 12.98 38.92
C ALA A 81 -8.49 12.08 38.10
N LEU A 82 -8.04 11.49 36.98
CA LEU A 82 -8.84 10.56 36.17
C LEU A 82 -8.71 9.10 36.64
N LEU A 83 -7.67 8.78 37.43
CA LEU A 83 -7.40 7.42 37.94
C LEU A 83 -8.00 7.16 39.33
N THR A 84 -8.61 8.17 39.96
CA THR A 84 -9.10 8.14 41.35
C THR A 84 -10.63 8.21 41.47
N ARG A 85 -11.36 7.88 40.40
CA ARG A 85 -12.82 7.71 40.44
C ARG A 85 -13.23 6.26 40.21
#